data_AF-A0A7X0SD59-F1
#
_entry.id   AF-A0A7X0SD59-F1
#
_cell.length_a   1.000
_cell.length_b   1.000
_cell.length_c   1.000
_cell.angle_alpha   90.00
_cell.angle_beta   90.00
_cell.angle_gamma   90.00
#
_symmetry.space_group_name_H-M   'P 1'
#
loop_
_entity.id
_entity.type
_entity.pdbx_description
1 polymer ?
#
loop_
_entity_poly.entity_id
_entity_poly.type
_entity_poly.pdbx_seq_one_letter_code
_entity_poly.pdbx_strand_id
1 'polypeptide(L)'
;MLESRKWKMFLFAGVCFTFAGIMSTIEKKSFNGYMFLFIGVLYLVLSIIQYKSKDKSNKIVVSDIVLENMNIELKNLIEQGEKIKAIKKYRIVTGLGLKEAKDYVDSLSEKI
;
A
#
# COMPACT_ATOMS: atom_id res chain seq x y z
N MET A 1 -9.77 5.59 -10.86
CA MET A 1 -10.98 4.83 -10.48
C MET A 1 -11.09 3.43 -11.13
N LEU A 2 -10.03 2.91 -11.79
CA LEU A 2 -10.09 1.66 -12.60
C LEU A 2 -9.27 0.46 -12.06
N GLU A 3 -8.64 0.56 -10.88
CA GLU A 3 -7.79 -0.53 -10.36
C GLU A 3 -8.48 -1.47 -9.36
N SER A 4 -9.62 -1.11 -8.79
CA SER A 4 -10.29 -1.89 -7.73
C SER A 4 -11.01 -3.15 -8.22
N ARG A 5 -11.06 -3.39 -9.55
CA ARG A 5 -11.86 -4.48 -10.13
C ARG A 5 -11.06 -5.67 -10.66
N LYS A 6 -9.73 -5.57 -10.76
CA LYS A 6 -8.90 -6.65 -11.35
C LYS A 6 -8.81 -7.88 -10.46
N TRP A 7 -8.77 -7.70 -9.14
CA TRP A 7 -8.66 -8.81 -8.19
C TRP A 7 -9.93 -9.68 -8.14
N LYS A 8 -11.12 -9.06 -8.33
CA LYS A 8 -12.39 -9.80 -8.43
C LYS A 8 -12.48 -10.72 -9.65
N MET A 9 -11.78 -10.38 -10.75
CA MET A 9 -11.75 -11.23 -11.96
C MET A 9 -10.95 -12.52 -11.73
N PHE A 10 -9.87 -12.45 -10.94
CA PHE A 10 -9.07 -13.64 -10.60
C PHE A 10 -9.79 -14.59 -9.64
N LEU A 11 -10.65 -14.06 -8.76
CA LEU A 11 -11.46 -14.87 -7.85
C LEU A 11 -12.53 -15.67 -8.62
N PHE A 12 -13.11 -15.09 -9.67
CA PHE A 12 -14.12 -15.76 -10.51
C PHE A 12 -13.51 -16.89 -11.36
N ALA A 13 -12.31 -16.70 -11.90
CA ALA A 13 -11.59 -17.74 -12.65
C ALA A 13 -11.21 -18.95 -11.78
N GLY A 14 -10.84 -18.71 -10.51
CA GLY A 14 -10.53 -19.78 -9.55
C GLY A 14 -11.71 -20.69 -9.25
N VAL A 15 -12.92 -20.12 -9.11
CA VAL A 15 -14.16 -20.89 -8.85
C VAL A 15 -14.49 -21.84 -10.01
N CYS A 16 -14.32 -21.40 -11.27
CA CYS A 16 -14.56 -22.26 -12.44
C CYS A 16 -13.61 -23.47 -12.52
N PHE A 17 -12.33 -23.32 -12.12
CA PHE A 17 -11.37 -24.42 -12.14
C PHE A 17 -11.66 -25.48 -11.07
N THR A 18 -12.18 -25.08 -9.90
CA THR A 18 -12.60 -26.05 -8.87
C THR A 18 -13.81 -26.87 -9.29
N PHE A 19 -14.74 -26.27 -10.06
CA PHE A 19 -15.93 -26.94 -10.58
C PHE A 19 -15.59 -28.01 -11.63
N ALA A 20 -14.61 -27.74 -12.51
CA ALA A 20 -14.12 -28.72 -13.49
C ALA A 20 -13.36 -29.89 -12.82
N GLY A 21 -12.63 -29.62 -11.74
CA GLY A 21 -11.95 -30.66 -10.96
C GLY A 21 -12.90 -31.66 -10.30
N ILE A 22 -14.06 -31.18 -9.82
CA ILE A 22 -15.09 -32.05 -9.21
C ILE A 22 -15.70 -32.99 -10.26
N MET A 23 -15.95 -32.51 -11.49
CA MET A 23 -16.45 -33.31 -12.62
C MET A 23 -15.53 -34.49 -13.00
N SER A 24 -14.20 -34.34 -12.81
CA SER A 24 -13.21 -35.36 -13.19
C SER A 24 -13.05 -36.50 -12.16
N THR A 25 -13.75 -36.46 -11.02
CA THR A 25 -13.58 -37.45 -9.93
C THR A 25 -14.46 -38.69 -10.03
N ILE A 26 -15.32 -38.77 -11.05
CA ILE A 26 -16.32 -39.84 -11.18
C ILE A 26 -15.76 -41.10 -11.89
N GLU A 27 -14.64 -41.03 -12.62
CA GLU A 27 -14.00 -42.21 -13.21
C GLU A 27 -12.60 -42.49 -12.63
N LYS A 28 -12.60 -43.50 -11.76
CA LYS A 28 -11.50 -44.25 -11.14
C LYS A 28 -10.17 -44.32 -11.95
N LYS A 29 -9.30 -43.30 -11.87
CA LYS A 29 -7.83 -43.47 -11.98
C LYS A 29 -7.08 -42.36 -11.26
N SER A 30 -6.65 -42.68 -10.05
CA SER A 30 -6.07 -41.78 -9.05
C SER A 30 -4.61 -41.43 -9.34
N PHE A 31 -4.30 -40.14 -9.39
CA PHE A 31 -3.14 -39.47 -8.74
C PHE A 31 -3.03 -37.98 -9.15
N ASN A 32 -3.54 -37.60 -10.33
CA ASN A 32 -3.29 -36.27 -10.90
C ASN A 32 -4.13 -35.13 -10.30
N GLY A 33 -5.23 -35.42 -9.58
CA GLY A 33 -6.14 -34.38 -9.06
C GLY A 33 -5.55 -33.55 -7.92
N TYR A 34 -4.72 -34.16 -7.07
CA TYR A 34 -4.13 -33.45 -5.92
C TYR A 34 -3.11 -32.39 -6.35
N MET A 35 -2.40 -32.62 -7.47
CA MET A 35 -1.50 -31.63 -8.08
C MET A 35 -2.25 -30.35 -8.48
N PHE A 36 -3.45 -30.47 -9.07
CA PHE A 36 -4.27 -29.32 -9.44
C PHE A 36 -4.85 -28.57 -8.24
N LEU A 37 -5.23 -29.29 -7.18
CA LEU A 37 -5.64 -28.67 -5.92
C LEU A 37 -4.48 -27.88 -5.28
N PHE A 38 -3.28 -28.44 -5.25
CA PHE A 38 -2.10 -27.75 -4.73
C PHE A 38 -1.73 -26.52 -5.58
N ILE A 39 -1.79 -26.64 -6.91
CA ILE A 39 -1.60 -25.49 -7.82
C ILE A 39 -2.64 -24.39 -7.56
N GLY A 40 -3.91 -24.76 -7.36
CA GLY A 40 -4.99 -23.81 -7.10
C GLY A 40 -4.83 -23.10 -5.76
N VAL A 41 -4.48 -23.84 -4.70
CA VAL A 41 -4.20 -23.29 -3.38
C VAL A 41 -2.95 -22.39 -3.43
N LEU A 42 -1.89 -22.82 -4.10
CA LEU A 42 -0.67 -22.02 -4.29
C LEU A 42 -0.98 -20.70 -5.03
N TYR A 43 -1.82 -20.74 -6.05
CA TYR A 43 -2.24 -19.54 -6.78
C TYR A 43 -3.08 -18.59 -5.92
N LEU A 44 -4.00 -19.11 -5.10
CA LEU A 44 -4.76 -18.30 -4.15
C LEU A 44 -3.85 -17.64 -3.11
N VAL A 45 -2.88 -18.38 -2.57
CA VAL A 45 -1.89 -17.85 -1.62
C VAL A 45 -1.03 -16.75 -2.26
N LEU A 46 -0.53 -16.96 -3.49
CA LEU A 46 0.24 -15.94 -4.23
C LEU A 46 -0.60 -14.69 -4.53
N SER A 47 -1.89 -14.84 -4.86
CA SER A 47 -2.82 -13.74 -5.10
C SER A 47 -3.05 -12.89 -3.84
N ILE A 48 -3.18 -13.53 -2.67
CA ILE A 48 -3.31 -12.84 -1.38
C ILE A 48 -2.03 -12.05 -1.05
N ILE A 49 -0.86 -12.63 -1.30
CA ILE A 49 0.45 -11.97 -1.06
C ILE A 49 0.60 -10.73 -1.95
N GLN A 50 0.30 -10.85 -3.25
CA GLN A 50 0.38 -9.72 -4.19
C GLN A 50 -0.62 -8.61 -3.88
N TYR A 51 -1.84 -8.96 -3.43
CA TYR A 51 -2.86 -7.99 -3.04
C TYR A 51 -2.39 -7.11 -1.86
N LYS A 52 -1.79 -7.71 -0.82
CA LYS A 52 -1.32 -6.97 0.37
C LYS A 52 -0.09 -6.08 0.08
N SER A 53 0.79 -6.51 -0.84
CA SER A 53 2.02 -5.78 -1.17
C SER A 53 1.75 -4.45 -1.89
N LYS A 54 0.78 -4.42 -2.81
CA LYS A 54 0.46 -3.22 -3.59
C LYS A 54 -0.17 -2.12 -2.74
N ASP A 55 -1.00 -2.47 -1.76
CA ASP A 55 -1.58 -1.51 -0.81
C ASP A 55 -0.51 -0.89 0.11
N LYS A 56 0.38 -1.72 0.66
CA LYS A 56 1.49 -1.24 1.50
C LYS A 56 2.46 -0.36 0.71
N SER A 57 2.83 -0.75 -0.51
CA SER A 57 3.69 0.05 -1.39
C SER A 57 3.04 1.39 -1.75
N ASN A 58 1.76 1.40 -2.13
CA ASN A 58 1.06 2.65 -2.44
C ASN A 58 0.90 3.56 -1.21
N LYS A 59 0.64 2.99 -0.02
CA LYS A 59 0.57 3.75 1.22
C LYS A 59 1.92 4.37 1.61
N ILE A 60 3.01 3.61 1.47
CA ILE A 60 4.38 4.08 1.72
C ILE A 60 4.75 5.18 0.72
N VAL A 61 4.51 4.95 -0.58
CA VAL A 61 4.78 5.93 -1.64
C VAL A 61 3.99 7.23 -1.41
N VAL A 62 2.71 7.16 -1.05
CA VAL A 62 1.90 8.35 -0.75
C VAL A 62 2.41 9.05 0.52
N SER A 63 2.79 8.32 1.57
CA SER A 63 3.34 8.96 2.78
C SER A 63 4.68 9.64 2.52
N ASP A 64 5.56 9.01 1.73
CA ASP A 64 6.88 9.53 1.41
C ASP A 64 6.77 10.79 0.54
N ILE A 65 5.94 10.76 -0.51
CA ILE A 65 5.70 11.93 -1.38
C ILE A 65 5.07 13.09 -0.58
N VAL A 66 4.11 12.81 0.29
CA VAL A 66 3.46 13.84 1.11
C VAL A 66 4.46 14.44 2.11
N LEU A 67 5.32 13.62 2.72
CA LEU A 67 6.36 14.07 3.64
C LEU A 67 7.44 14.91 2.92
N GLU A 68 7.88 14.48 1.74
CA GLU A 68 8.83 15.19 0.88
C GLU A 68 8.29 16.58 0.50
N ASN A 69 7.05 16.62 0.00
CA ASN A 69 6.38 17.87 -0.39
C ASN A 69 6.21 18.82 0.81
N MET A 70 5.83 18.31 1.97
CA MET A 70 5.77 19.11 3.20
C MET A 70 7.14 19.69 3.56
N ASN A 71 8.20 18.88 3.50
CA ASN A 71 9.54 19.34 3.82
C ASN A 71 10.02 20.43 2.87
N ILE A 72 9.80 20.29 1.56
CA ILE A 72 10.12 21.32 0.57
C ILE A 72 9.38 22.62 0.92
N GLU A 73 8.10 22.53 1.23
CA GLU A 73 7.29 23.71 1.54
C GLU A 73 7.73 24.39 2.85
N LEU A 74 8.10 23.60 3.86
CA LEU A 74 8.67 24.12 5.11
C LEU A 74 10.02 24.79 4.88
N LYS A 75 10.90 24.19 4.08
CA LYS A 75 12.21 24.78 3.72
C LYS A 75 12.03 26.14 3.04
N ASN A 76 11.14 26.22 2.05
CA ASN A 76 10.85 27.49 1.36
C ASN A 76 10.37 28.57 2.34
N LEU A 77 9.50 28.22 3.29
CA LEU A 77 9.03 29.17 4.32
C LEU A 77 10.16 29.59 5.28
N ILE A 78 11.09 28.69 5.61
CA ILE A 78 12.26 29.00 6.45
C ILE A 78 13.22 29.96 5.72
N GLU A 79 13.52 29.71 4.45
CA GLU A 79 14.38 30.56 3.61
C GLU A 79 13.81 31.97 3.44
N GLN A 80 12.48 32.09 3.40
CA GLN A 80 11.78 33.38 3.37
C GLN A 80 11.76 34.09 4.74
N GLY A 81 12.35 33.51 5.78
CA GLY A 81 12.31 34.04 7.16
C GLY A 81 10.96 33.83 7.86
N GLU A 82 10.03 33.10 7.26
CA GLU A 82 8.67 32.88 7.74
C GLU A 82 8.53 31.66 8.67
N LYS A 83 9.48 31.50 9.61
CA LYS A 83 9.58 30.31 10.48
C LYS A 83 8.30 30.01 11.28
N ILE A 84 7.58 31.05 11.71
CA ILE A 84 6.29 30.91 12.44
C ILE A 84 5.22 30.27 11.55
N LYS A 85 5.17 30.62 10.26
CA LYS A 85 4.24 30.03 9.29
C LYS A 85 4.59 28.56 9.02
N ALA A 86 5.88 28.23 8.94
CA ALA A 86 6.34 26.84 8.82
C ALA A 86 5.87 25.99 10.02
N ILE A 87 6.06 26.48 11.25
CA ILE A 87 5.61 25.79 12.47
C ILE A 87 4.09 25.61 12.46
N LYS A 88 3.33 26.67 12.14
CA LYS A 88 1.87 26.60 12.08
C LYS A 88 1.40 25.56 11.05
N LYS A 89 2.05 25.51 9.89
CA LYS A 89 1.69 24.58 8.82
C LYS A 89 1.97 23.14 9.20
N TYR A 90 3.16 22.85 9.71
CA TYR A 90 3.50 21.52 10.19
C TYR A 90 2.54 21.05 11.31
N ARG A 91 2.14 21.96 12.21
CA ARG A 91 1.17 21.68 13.28
C ARG A 91 -0.22 21.32 12.74
N ILE A 92 -0.71 22.04 11.73
CA ILE A 92 -2.04 21.80 11.14
C ILE A 92 -2.07 20.44 10.44
N VAL A 93 -1.00 20.06 9.76
CA VAL A 93 -0.97 18.81 8.98
C VAL A 93 -0.74 17.59 9.87
N THR A 94 0.15 17.69 10.86
CA THR A 94 0.50 16.55 11.74
C THR A 94 -0.40 16.44 12.97
N GLY A 95 -1.06 17.52 13.37
CA GLY A 95 -1.82 17.58 14.63
C GLY A 95 -0.95 17.59 15.88
N LEU A 96 0.37 17.70 15.75
CA LEU A 96 1.32 17.72 16.85
C LEU A 96 1.17 18.98 17.72
N GLY A 97 1.73 18.92 18.94
CA GLY A 97 1.84 20.05 19.84
C GLY A 97 2.77 21.14 19.30
N LEU A 98 2.64 22.34 19.85
CA LEU A 98 3.46 23.49 19.42
C LEU A 98 4.96 23.25 19.62
N LYS A 99 5.34 22.55 20.70
CA LYS A 99 6.73 22.22 21.02
C LYS A 99 7.32 21.30 19.95
N GLU A 100 6.65 20.19 19.65
CA GLU A 100 7.10 19.19 18.66
C GLU A 100 7.19 19.80 17.26
N ALA A 101 6.22 20.64 16.89
CA ALA A 101 6.24 21.31 15.60
C ALA A 101 7.39 22.32 15.48
N LYS A 102 7.70 23.05 16.56
CA LYS A 102 8.86 23.94 16.62
C LYS A 102 10.15 23.16 16.52
N ASP A 103 10.32 22.11 17.31
CA ASP A 103 11.54 21.30 17.33
C ASP A 103 11.82 20.68 15.94
N TYR A 104 10.78 20.24 15.22
CA TYR A 104 10.92 19.73 13.85
C TYR A 104 11.38 20.82 12.86
N VAL A 105 10.72 21.97 12.87
CA VAL A 105 11.08 23.09 11.98
C VAL A 105 12.46 23.66 12.31
N ASP A 106 12.83 23.70 13.59
CA ASP A 106 14.17 24.07 14.04
C ASP A 106 15.22 23.10 13.45
N SER A 107 14.98 21.78 13.55
CA SER A 107 15.87 20.77 12.97
C SER A 107 15.97 20.83 11.45
N LEU A 108 14.89 21.25 10.78
CA LEU A 108 14.91 21.50 9.33
C LEU A 108 15.76 22.74 9.01
N SER A 109 15.63 23.82 9.79
CA SER A 109 16.40 25.04 9.58
C SER A 109 17.90 24.87 9.78
N GLU A 110 18.33 23.91 10.61
CA GLU A 110 19.75 23.60 10.82
C GLU A 110 20.34 22.75 9.68
N LYS A 111 19.50 22.12 8.85
CA LYS A 111 19.88 21.27 7.72
C LYS A 111 19.85 21.98 6.36
N ILE A 112 19.41 23.24 6.31
CA ILE A 112 19.37 24.11 5.12
C ILE A 112 20.62 24.98 5.13
#